data_AF-A0A3N7GUW9-F1
#
_entry.id   AF-A0A3N7GUW9-F1
#
_cell.length_a   1.000
_cell.length_b   1.000
_cell.length_c   1.000
_cell.angle_alpha   90.00
_cell.angle_beta   90.00
_cell.angle_gamma   90.00
#
_symmetry.space_group_name_H-M   'P 1'
#
loop_
_entity.id
_entity.type
_entity.pdbx_description
1 polymer ?
#
loop_
_entity_poly.entity_id
_entity_poly.type
_entity_poly.pdbx_seq_one_letter_code
_entity_poly.pdbx_strand_id
1 'polypeptide(L)' 'VSTFPDEKWALYNLQEDRSETTDLSAAFPDKVTELDKLYVQWAERSEVMPWKEARKYRRRRNN' A
#
# COMPACT_ATOMS: atom_id res chain seq x y z
N VAL A 1 10.50 -17.05 7.10
CA VAL A 1 10.35 -15.71 7.70
C VAL A 1 9.70 -14.84 6.65
N SER A 2 8.50 -14.33 6.89
CA SER A 2 7.85 -13.42 5.95
C SER A 2 8.59 -12.08 6.05
N THR A 3 9.53 -11.85 5.13
CA THR A 3 10.10 -10.53 4.91
C THR A 3 8.92 -9.65 4.50
N PHE A 4 8.50 -8.74 5.37
CA PHE A 4 7.57 -7.68 4.97
C PHE A 4 8.20 -7.03 3.74
N PRO A 5 7.58 -7.11 2.55
CA PRO A 5 8.16 -6.49 1.37
C PRO A 5 8.40 -5.02 1.69
N ASP A 6 9.49 -4.48 1.14
CA ASP A 6 9.80 -3.04 1.19
C ASP A 6 8.49 -2.26 0.98
N GLU A 7 8.28 -1.15 1.71
CA GLU A 7 7.08 -0.30 1.68
C GLU A 7 6.88 0.37 0.30
N LYS A 8 6.76 -0.44 -0.76
CA LYS A 8 6.75 -0.09 -2.17
C LYS A 8 5.50 -0.68 -2.80
N TRP A 9 4.85 0.13 -3.60
CA TRP A 9 3.73 -0.30 -4.42
C TRP A 9 4.20 -1.20 -5.56
N ALA A 10 3.45 -2.27 -5.81
CA ALA A 10 3.52 -3.08 -7.02
C ALA A 10 2.31 -2.76 -7.91
N LEU A 11 2.45 -2.96 -9.21
CA LEU A 11 1.38 -2.70 -10.18
C LEU A 11 1.11 -3.95 -11.00
N TYR A 12 -0.14 -4.42 -11.01
CA TYR A 12 -0.55 -5.61 -11.75
C TYR A 12 -1.72 -5.29 -12.68
N ASN A 13 -1.72 -5.94 -13.85
CA ASN A 13 -2.89 -5.96 -14.73
C ASN A 13 -3.71 -7.22 -14.44
N LEU A 14 -4.72 -7.11 -13.58
CA LEU A 14 -5.53 -8.25 -13.16
C LEU A 14 -6.37 -8.89 -14.27
N GLN A 15 -6.59 -8.20 -15.40
CA GLN A 15 -7.30 -8.79 -16.54
C GLN A 15 -6.44 -9.87 -17.22
N GLU A 16 -5.13 -9.63 -17.32
CA GLU A 16 -4.18 -10.52 -17.99
C GLU A 16 -3.41 -11.42 -16.99
N ASP A 17 -3.23 -10.98 -15.75
CA ASP A 17 -2.51 -11.67 -14.68
C ASP A 17 -3.28 -11.59 -13.35
N ARG A 18 -4.32 -12.44 -13.22
CA ARG A 18 -5.11 -12.57 -11.98
C ARG A 18 -4.31 -13.06 -10.77
N SER A 19 -3.13 -13.64 -11.01
CA SER A 19 -2.27 -14.23 -9.99
C SER A 19 -1.18 -13.27 -9.48
N GLU A 20 -1.12 -12.04 -10.00
CA GLU A 20 -0.16 -11.01 -9.54
C GLU A 20 1.30 -11.51 -9.59
N THR A 21 1.65 -12.20 -10.67
CA THR A 21 2.98 -12.80 -10.86
C THR A 21 3.96 -11.87 -11.56
N THR A 22 3.46 -10.87 -12.29
CA THR A 22 4.27 -9.95 -13.11
C THR A 22 4.10 -8.51 -12.64
N ASP A 23 5.05 -8.01 -11.85
CA ASP A 23 5.04 -6.61 -11.40
C ASP A 23 5.42 -5.65 -12.54
N LEU A 24 4.50 -4.73 -12.85
CA LEU A 24 4.62 -3.71 -13.89
C LEU A 24 5.02 -2.34 -13.31
N SER A 25 5.27 -2.24 -12.00
CA SER A 25 5.55 -0.97 -11.31
C SER A 25 6.72 -0.20 -11.92
N ALA A 26 7.80 -0.91 -12.26
CA ALA A 26 8.98 -0.34 -12.89
C ALA A 26 8.75 0.10 -14.35
N ALA A 27 7.81 -0.55 -15.05
CA ALA A 27 7.48 -0.23 -16.43
C ALA A 27 6.51 0.96 -16.54
N PHE A 28 5.66 1.18 -15.54
CA PHE A 28 4.68 2.27 -15.52
C PHE A 28 4.72 3.09 -14.21
N PRO A 29 5.83 3.77 -13.91
CA PRO A 29 6.01 4.51 -12.65
C PRO A 29 5.01 5.68 -12.50
N ASP A 30 4.59 6.29 -13.61
CA ASP A 30 3.59 7.37 -13.60
C ASP A 30 2.22 6.86 -13.15
N LYS A 31 1.85 5.65 -13.57
CA LYS A 31 0.57 5.02 -13.19
C LYS A 31 0.58 4.66 -11.70
N VAL A 32 1.71 4.15 -11.19
CA VAL A 32 1.90 3.93 -9.75
C VAL A 32 1.70 5.21 -8.97
N THR A 33 2.33 6.31 -9.41
CA THR A 33 2.24 7.62 -8.76
C THR A 33 0.81 8.18 -8.76
N GLU A 34 0.09 8.00 -9.87
CA GLU A 34 -1.31 8.43 -9.98
C GLU A 34 -2.21 7.67 -9.00
N LEU A 35 -2.08 6.34 -8.96
CA LEU A 35 -2.89 5.49 -8.09
C LEU A 35 -2.55 5.68 -6.60
N ASP A 36 -1.28 5.89 -6.27
CA ASP A 36 -0.83 6.21 -4.92
C ASP A 36 -1.49 7.49 -4.41
N LYS A 37 -1.53 8.55 -5.23
CA LYS A 37 -2.23 9.80 -4.88
C LYS A 37 -3.72 9.59 -4.61
N LEU A 38 -4.40 8.80 -5.44
CA LEU A 38 -5.82 8.48 -5.24
C LEU A 38 -6.05 7.69 -3.95
N TYR A 39 -5.16 6.74 -3.66
CA TYR A 39 -5.20 5.97 -2.42
C TYR A 39 -5.01 6.88 -1.20
N VAL A 40 -4.01 7.78 -1.22
CA VAL A 40 -3.74 8.72 -0.12
C VAL A 40 -4.96 9.61 0.15
N GLN A 41 -5.57 10.17 -0.90
CA GLN A 41 -6.77 11.00 -0.75
C GLN A 41 -7.95 10.22 -0.13
N TRP A 42 -8.15 8.97 -0.54
CA TRP A 42 -9.16 8.11 0.05
C TRP A 42 -8.85 7.77 1.51
N ALA A 43 -7.58 7.48 1.83
CA ALA A 43 -7.12 7.12 3.16
C ALA A 43 -7.31 8.28 4.15
N GLU A 44 -6.97 9.50 3.75
CA GLU A 44 -7.20 10.73 4.53
C GLU A 44 -8.69 10.91 4.83
N ARG A 45 -9.55 10.81 3.81
CA ARG A 45 -11.01 10.94 3.98
C ARG A 45 -11.61 9.86 4.88
N SER A 46 -11.02 8.66 4.87
CA SER A 46 -11.55 7.48 5.57
C SER A 46 -10.87 7.26 6.93
N GLU A 47 -10.07 8.22 7.40
CA GLU A 47 -9.31 8.17 8.65
C GLU A 47 -8.44 6.90 8.79
N VAL A 48 -7.92 6.41 7.65
CA VAL A 48 -7.05 5.23 7.63
C VAL A 48 -5.69 5.61 8.20
N MET A 49 -5.36 5.03 9.35
CA MET A 49 -4.10 5.27 10.04
C MET A 49 -3.03 4.24 9.67
N PRO A 50 -1.77 4.66 9.41
CA PRO A 50 -0.66 3.73 9.23
C PRO A 50 -0.51 2.77 10.40
N TRP A 51 -0.24 1.49 10.12
CA TRP A 51 -0.14 0.45 11.15
C TRP A 51 0.90 0.76 12.25
N LYS A 52 2.03 1.39 11.87
CA LYS A 52 3.06 1.82 12.81
C LYS A 52 2.50 2.78 13.87
N GLU A 53 1.65 3.72 13.47
CA GLU A 53 0.98 4.66 14.39
C GLU A 53 -0.11 3.97 15.19
N ALA A 54 -0.99 3.18 14.55
CA ALA A 54 -2.04 2.42 15.24
C ALA A 54 -1.47 1.53 16.37
N ARG A 55 -0.31 0.92 16.14
CA ARG A 55 0.40 0.11 17.15
C ARG A 55 0.91 0.94 18.34
N LYS A 56 1.35 2.19 18.12
CA LYS A 56 1.72 3.11 19.21
C LYS A 56 0.49 3.51 20.04
N TYR A 57 -0.62 3.86 19.37
CA TYR A 57 -1.88 4.17 20.06
C TYR A 57 -2.36 2.99 20.92
N ARG A 58 -2.33 1.77 20.37
CA ARG A 58 -2.69 0.56 21.14
C ARG A 58 -1.80 0.36 22.36
N ARG A 59 -0.48 0.55 22.23
CA ARG A 59 0.47 0.38 23.35
C ARG A 59 0.25 1.43 24.45
N ARG A 60 -0.04 2.68 24.08
CA ARG A 60 -0.34 3.77 25.03
C ARG A 60 -1.64 3.55 25.80
N ARG A 61 -2.64 2.92 25.20
CA ARG A 61 -3.95 2.66 25.85
C ARG A 61 -3.91 1.56 26.92
N ASN A 62 -2.94 0.65 26.84
CA ASN A 62 -2.85 -0.52 27.73
C ASN A 62 -1.88 -0.29 28.91
N ASN A 63 -1.41 0.93 29.11
CA ASN A 63 -0.50 1.35 30.19
C ASN A 63 -1.11 2.52 30.94
#